data_AF-A0A7T5RA82-F1
#
_entry.id   AF-A0A7T5RA82-F1
#
_cell.length_a   1.000
_cell.length_b   1.000
_cell.length_c   1.000
_cell.angle_alpha   90.00
_cell.angle_beta   90.00
_cell.angle_gamma   90.00
#
_symmetry.space_group_name_H-M   'P 1'
#
loop_
_entity.id
_entity.type
_entity.pdbx_description
1 polymer ?
#
loop_
_entity_poly.entity_id
_entity_poly.type
_entity_poly.pdbx_seq_one_letter_code
_entity_poly.pdbx_strand_id
1 'polypeptide(L)'
;MQNKNIVMAAGVVFLLVAGGGYFLFFQKSSPEPVKTQENIEEEVVIPTLTPQQIGLAFIARSDKRAVKFSLTEVSDITSIDYEISYTAKGDIPRGAIGHIDIKPTDGKTETNYIDLGTCSSGKCKYDEGVESVKLFLKIAKNDGKNYSVEDSLNF
;
A
#
# COMPACT_ATOMS: atom_id res chain seq x y z
N MET A 1 85.94 -4.22 3.68
CA MET A 1 85.47 -3.59 2.43
C MET A 1 84.22 -4.35 2.00
N GLN A 2 83.02 -3.79 2.23
CA GLN A 2 81.78 -4.44 1.81
C GLN A 2 81.65 -4.25 0.29
N ASN A 3 81.52 -5.35 -0.44
CA ASN A 3 81.39 -5.33 -1.90
C ASN A 3 80.06 -4.67 -2.27
N LYS A 4 80.13 -3.43 -2.78
CA LYS A 4 78.96 -2.61 -3.17
C LYS A 4 77.97 -3.36 -4.08
N ASN A 5 78.44 -4.31 -4.86
CA ASN A 5 77.61 -5.11 -5.77
C ASN A 5 76.72 -6.13 -5.03
N ILE A 6 77.15 -6.63 -3.86
CA ILE A 6 76.35 -7.53 -3.02
C ILE A 6 75.28 -6.75 -2.24
N VAL A 7 75.59 -5.52 -1.82
CA VAL A 7 74.63 -4.62 -1.16
C VAL A 7 73.52 -4.18 -2.13
N MET A 8 73.87 -3.88 -3.39
CA MET A 8 72.90 -3.59 -4.45
C MET A 8 72.02 -4.81 -4.79
N ALA A 9 72.60 -6.00 -4.91
CA ALA A 9 71.83 -7.22 -5.22
C ALA A 9 70.87 -7.60 -4.08
N ALA A 10 71.30 -7.49 -2.82
CA ALA A 10 70.45 -7.73 -1.65
C ALA A 10 69.31 -6.72 -1.55
N GLY A 11 69.56 -5.45 -1.89
CA GLY A 11 68.53 -4.40 -1.92
C GLY A 11 67.44 -4.64 -2.97
N VAL A 12 67.82 -5.08 -4.18
CA VAL A 12 66.86 -5.37 -5.26
C VAL A 12 66.01 -6.60 -4.96
N VAL A 13 66.59 -7.65 -4.36
CA VAL A 13 65.84 -8.84 -3.94
C VAL A 13 64.88 -8.51 -2.80
N PHE A 14 65.31 -7.70 -1.83
CA PHE A 14 64.43 -7.26 -0.73
C PHE A 14 63.26 -6.41 -1.25
N LEU A 15 63.49 -5.53 -2.23
CA LEU A 15 62.44 -4.71 -2.85
C LEU A 15 61.44 -5.55 -3.67
N LEU A 16 61.91 -6.59 -4.37
CA LEU A 16 61.02 -7.47 -5.15
C LEU A 16 60.18 -8.39 -4.26
N VAL A 17 60.75 -8.91 -3.16
CA VAL A 17 60.01 -9.77 -2.22
C VAL A 17 59.05 -8.94 -1.36
N ALA A 18 59.47 -7.75 -0.90
CA ALA A 18 58.60 -6.86 -0.15
C ALA A 18 57.49 -6.26 -1.03
N GLY A 19 57.82 -5.81 -2.25
CA GLY A 19 56.84 -5.22 -3.17
C GLY A 19 55.88 -6.24 -3.80
N GLY A 20 56.42 -7.40 -4.23
CA GLY A 20 55.62 -8.47 -4.83
C GLY A 20 54.78 -9.26 -3.81
N GLY A 21 55.28 -9.43 -2.59
CA GLY A 21 54.56 -10.09 -1.51
C GLY A 21 53.41 -9.26 -0.93
N TYR A 22 53.56 -7.93 -0.87
CA TYR A 22 52.53 -7.05 -0.31
C TYR A 22 51.32 -6.88 -1.23
N PHE A 23 51.53 -6.88 -2.56
CA PHE A 23 50.45 -6.72 -3.53
C PHE A 23 49.50 -7.93 -3.60
N LEU A 24 50.03 -9.15 -3.46
CA LEU A 24 49.21 -10.37 -3.47
C LEU A 24 48.41 -10.59 -2.17
N PHE A 25 48.77 -9.92 -1.08
CA PHE A 25 48.09 -10.06 0.21
C PHE A 25 47.00 -9.00 0.46
N PHE A 26 46.99 -7.89 -0.28
CA PHE A 26 45.99 -6.82 -0.13
C PHE A 26 44.78 -6.93 -1.07
N GLN A 27 44.77 -7.89 -2.01
CA GLN A 27 43.65 -8.11 -2.95
C GLN A 27 42.65 -9.18 -2.47
N LYS A 28 42.32 -9.17 -1.17
CA LYS A 28 41.21 -9.98 -0.62
C LYS A 28 40.46 -9.22 0.47
N SER A 29 39.90 -8.07 0.09
CA SER A 29 38.78 -7.48 0.81
C SER A 29 37.50 -8.04 0.22
N SER A 30 37.02 -9.16 0.76
CA SER A 30 35.62 -9.56 0.53
C SER A 30 34.72 -8.47 1.10
N PRO A 31 33.71 -7.98 0.36
CA PRO A 31 32.68 -7.15 0.98
C PRO A 31 32.01 -7.98 2.08
N GLU A 32 32.04 -7.47 3.31
CA GLU A 32 31.21 -8.04 4.38
C GLU A 32 29.75 -8.02 3.91
N PRO A 33 28.99 -9.12 4.10
CA PRO A 33 27.57 -9.10 3.81
C PRO A 33 26.93 -8.05 4.72
N VAL A 34 26.39 -7.00 4.11
CA VAL A 34 25.55 -6.00 4.76
C VAL A 34 24.47 -6.78 5.51
N LYS A 35 24.54 -6.75 6.85
CA LYS A 35 23.41 -7.15 7.69
C LYS A 35 22.29 -6.19 7.36
N THR A 36 21.37 -6.61 6.50
CA THR A 36 20.04 -6.03 6.40
C THR A 36 19.46 -6.05 7.80
N GLN A 37 19.44 -4.90 8.47
CA GLN A 37 18.53 -4.69 9.59
C GLN A 37 17.13 -4.81 8.98
N GLU A 38 16.51 -5.95 9.25
CA GLU A 38 15.09 -6.17 9.09
C GLU A 38 14.39 -5.12 9.96
N ASN A 39 14.04 -3.99 9.35
CA ASN A 39 13.02 -3.11 9.88
C ASN A 39 11.73 -3.91 9.82
N ILE A 40 11.42 -4.63 10.90
CA ILE A 40 10.11 -5.23 11.10
C ILE A 40 9.19 -4.03 11.31
N GLU A 41 8.69 -3.50 10.20
CA GLU A 41 7.47 -2.72 10.18
C GLU A 41 6.41 -3.67 10.73
N GLU A 42 6.01 -3.49 11.99
CA GLU A 42 4.92 -4.27 12.58
C GLU A 42 3.70 -4.08 11.68
N GLU A 43 3.37 -5.10 10.90
CA GLU A 43 2.20 -5.12 10.05
C GLU A 43 0.97 -5.02 10.97
N VAL A 44 0.39 -3.82 11.07
CA VAL A 44 -0.82 -3.58 11.83
C VAL A 44 -1.96 -4.32 11.14
N VAL A 45 -2.21 -5.56 11.56
CA VAL A 45 -3.33 -6.37 11.06
C VAL A 45 -4.64 -5.70 11.49
N ILE A 46 -5.29 -5.01 10.56
CA ILE A 46 -6.62 -4.43 10.77
C ILE A 46 -7.64 -5.57 10.74
N PRO A 47 -8.40 -5.83 11.83
CA PRO A 47 -9.39 -6.89 11.84
C PRO A 47 -10.50 -6.64 10.80
N THR A 48 -10.98 -7.70 10.16
CA THR A 48 -12.02 -7.62 9.13
C THR A 48 -13.39 -7.98 9.72
N LEU A 49 -14.42 -7.19 9.41
CA LEU A 49 -15.83 -7.51 9.69
C LEU A 49 -16.53 -7.99 8.42
N THR A 50 -17.58 -8.77 8.58
CA THR A 50 -18.46 -9.13 7.46
C THR A 50 -19.50 -8.03 7.20
N PRO A 51 -20.00 -7.87 5.96
CA PRO A 51 -21.09 -6.93 5.65
C PRO A 51 -22.30 -7.06 6.59
N GLN A 52 -22.66 -8.28 7.00
CA GLN A 52 -23.83 -8.53 7.86
C GLN A 52 -23.65 -7.98 9.27
N GLN A 53 -22.41 -7.94 9.80
CA GLN A 53 -22.13 -7.43 11.15
C GLN A 53 -22.38 -5.93 11.31
N ILE A 54 -22.37 -5.18 10.20
CA ILE A 54 -22.58 -3.73 10.17
C ILE A 54 -23.87 -3.36 9.43
N GLY A 55 -24.66 -4.35 9.02
CA GLY A 55 -25.86 -4.15 8.21
C GLY A 55 -25.55 -3.43 6.88
N LEU A 56 -24.44 -3.76 6.24
CA LEU A 56 -24.03 -3.17 4.98
C LEU A 56 -24.95 -3.64 3.85
N ALA A 57 -25.50 -2.68 3.13
CA ALA A 57 -26.08 -2.89 1.81
C ALA A 57 -25.32 -2.03 0.80
N PHE A 58 -24.70 -2.67 -0.19
CA PHE A 58 -24.07 -2.01 -1.32
C PHE A 58 -24.92 -2.27 -2.56
N ILE A 59 -25.41 -1.22 -3.22
CA ILE A 59 -26.33 -1.36 -4.35
C ILE A 59 -25.98 -0.47 -5.54
N ALA A 60 -26.27 -0.97 -6.72
CA ALA A 60 -26.20 -0.21 -7.96
C ALA A 60 -27.48 0.59 -8.19
N ARG A 61 -27.35 1.75 -8.84
CA ARG A 61 -28.48 2.44 -9.45
C ARG A 61 -29.02 1.58 -10.60
N SER A 62 -30.30 1.73 -10.95
CA SER A 62 -30.95 0.91 -11.97
C SER A 62 -30.28 0.96 -13.36
N ASP A 63 -29.59 2.06 -13.68
CA ASP A 63 -28.84 2.26 -14.92
C ASP A 63 -27.38 1.75 -14.85
N LYS A 64 -26.95 1.22 -13.70
CA LYS A 64 -25.59 0.71 -13.43
C LYS A 64 -24.47 1.76 -13.60
N ARG A 65 -24.82 3.05 -13.54
CA ARG A 65 -23.85 4.17 -13.70
C ARG A 65 -23.50 4.84 -12.39
N ALA A 66 -24.07 4.39 -11.29
CA ALA A 66 -23.75 4.88 -9.96
C ALA A 66 -24.00 3.77 -8.94
N VAL A 67 -23.32 3.87 -7.80
CA VAL A 67 -23.50 2.96 -6.68
C VAL A 67 -23.72 3.77 -5.41
N LYS A 68 -24.33 3.16 -4.40
CA LYS A 68 -24.41 3.72 -3.05
C LYS A 68 -24.34 2.59 -2.03
N PHE A 69 -24.00 2.93 -0.81
CA PHE A 69 -24.05 1.99 0.30
C PHE A 69 -24.73 2.60 1.52
N SER A 70 -25.26 1.74 2.36
CA SER A 70 -25.84 2.10 3.67
C SER A 70 -25.42 1.10 4.73
N LEU A 71 -25.28 1.56 5.97
CA LEU A 71 -25.08 0.72 7.15
C LEU A 71 -26.25 0.95 8.10
N THR A 72 -26.84 -0.13 8.62
CA THR A 72 -27.92 -0.07 9.62
C THR A 72 -27.43 -0.24 11.05
N GLU A 73 -26.22 -0.76 11.26
CA GLU A 73 -25.65 -0.97 12.60
C GLU A 73 -24.44 -0.06 12.80
N VAL A 74 -24.70 1.22 13.15
CA VAL A 74 -23.64 2.26 13.28
C VAL A 74 -23.46 2.78 14.70
N SER A 75 -24.17 2.22 15.69
CA SER A 75 -24.18 2.76 17.06
C SER A 75 -22.82 2.77 17.76
N ASP A 76 -21.91 1.88 17.37
CA ASP A 76 -20.56 1.80 17.91
C ASP A 76 -19.48 2.36 16.98
N ILE A 77 -19.88 2.99 15.87
CA ILE A 77 -19.01 3.56 14.84
C ILE A 77 -18.87 5.07 15.07
N THR A 78 -17.64 5.59 14.98
CA THR A 78 -17.36 7.02 15.04
C THR A 78 -17.18 7.63 13.66
N SER A 79 -16.52 6.92 12.76
CA SER A 79 -16.32 7.38 11.38
C SER A 79 -16.06 6.23 10.42
N ILE A 80 -16.28 6.52 9.15
CA ILE A 80 -16.10 5.58 8.04
C ILE A 80 -15.30 6.29 6.94
N ASP A 81 -14.12 5.78 6.65
CA ASP A 81 -13.45 6.05 5.39
C ASP A 81 -13.89 4.99 4.38
N TYR A 82 -14.25 5.41 3.17
CA TYR A 82 -14.62 4.47 2.12
C TYR A 82 -13.80 4.70 0.85
N GLU A 83 -13.56 3.61 0.15
CA GLU A 83 -13.00 3.58 -1.19
C GLU A 83 -13.91 2.74 -2.09
N ILE A 84 -14.29 3.31 -3.21
CA ILE A 84 -14.93 2.60 -4.32
C ILE A 84 -13.91 2.49 -5.42
N SER A 85 -13.70 1.28 -5.94
CA SER A 85 -12.79 1.03 -7.05
C SER A 85 -13.44 0.18 -8.14
N TYR A 86 -13.11 0.47 -9.39
CA TYR A 86 -13.62 -0.25 -10.56
C TYR A 86 -12.68 -0.06 -11.76
N THR A 87 -12.85 -0.91 -12.77
CA THR A 87 -12.14 -0.80 -14.05
C THR A 87 -13.11 -0.31 -15.11
N ALA A 88 -12.73 0.77 -15.80
CA ALA A 88 -13.44 1.28 -16.96
C ALA A 88 -12.85 0.72 -18.27
N LYS A 89 -13.59 0.91 -19.36
CA LYS A 89 -13.19 0.53 -20.72
C LYS A 89 -11.75 0.96 -21.04
N GLY A 90 -10.98 0.02 -21.60
CA GLY A 90 -9.54 0.19 -21.85
C GLY A 90 -8.68 -0.11 -20.64
N ASP A 91 -9.20 -0.91 -19.69
CA ASP A 91 -8.51 -1.37 -18.49
C ASP A 91 -8.02 -0.23 -17.58
N ILE A 92 -8.78 0.86 -17.52
CA ILE A 92 -8.41 2.06 -16.77
C ILE A 92 -8.96 1.92 -15.34
N PRO A 93 -8.12 1.86 -14.29
CA PRO A 93 -8.59 1.86 -12.91
C PRO A 93 -9.16 3.24 -12.55
N ARG A 94 -10.32 3.23 -11.91
CA ARG A 94 -11.08 4.41 -11.48
C ARG A 94 -11.63 4.17 -10.08
N GLY A 95 -12.04 5.24 -9.43
CA GLY A 95 -12.58 5.13 -8.09
C GLY A 95 -13.00 6.46 -7.48
N ALA A 96 -13.51 6.37 -6.26
CA ALA A 96 -13.88 7.50 -5.42
C ALA A 96 -13.57 7.16 -3.97
N ILE A 97 -13.02 8.14 -3.24
CA ILE A 97 -12.78 8.03 -1.80
C ILE A 97 -13.66 9.05 -1.07
N GLY A 98 -14.03 8.74 0.16
CA GLY A 98 -14.71 9.72 1.01
C GLY A 98 -14.70 9.34 2.47
N HIS A 99 -15.26 10.23 3.27
CA HIS A 99 -15.28 10.17 4.72
C HIS A 99 -16.69 10.51 5.23
N ILE A 100 -17.12 9.80 6.27
CA ILE A 100 -18.40 10.01 6.94
C ILE A 100 -18.14 10.02 8.45
N ASP A 101 -18.43 11.14 9.09
CA ASP A 101 -18.54 11.22 10.56
C ASP A 101 -19.90 10.67 10.99
N ILE A 102 -19.91 9.75 11.96
CA ILE A 102 -21.12 9.18 12.55
C ILE A 102 -21.37 9.85 13.90
N LYS A 103 -22.57 10.41 14.08
CA LYS A 103 -22.96 10.98 15.36
C LYS A 103 -23.50 9.88 16.27
N PRO A 104 -23.31 9.98 17.60
CA PRO A 104 -23.84 9.00 18.55
C PRO A 104 -25.38 8.81 18.49
N THR A 105 -26.10 9.78 17.93
CA THR A 105 -27.55 9.73 17.74
C THR A 105 -27.98 9.02 16.45
N ASP A 106 -27.05 8.69 15.57
CA ASP A 106 -27.35 8.11 14.27
C ASP A 106 -27.62 6.61 14.44
N GLY A 107 -28.80 6.17 14.02
CA GLY A 107 -29.17 4.75 13.99
C GLY A 107 -28.83 4.06 12.67
N LYS A 108 -28.47 4.83 11.63
CA LYS A 108 -28.09 4.36 10.30
C LYS A 108 -27.36 5.45 9.54
N THR A 109 -26.61 5.07 8.52
CA THR A 109 -26.00 6.02 7.57
C THR A 109 -26.15 5.51 6.15
N GLU A 110 -26.23 6.44 5.19
CA GLU A 110 -26.37 6.14 3.77
C GLU A 110 -25.66 7.20 2.93
N THR A 111 -24.95 6.77 1.90
CA THR A 111 -24.35 7.67 0.92
C THR A 111 -25.37 8.06 -0.16
N ASN A 112 -25.21 9.27 -0.70
CA ASN A 112 -25.80 9.57 -2.01
C ASN A 112 -25.20 8.63 -3.07
N TYR A 113 -25.87 8.53 -4.22
CA TYR A 113 -25.30 7.83 -5.36
C TYR A 113 -23.98 8.47 -5.79
N ILE A 114 -22.94 7.65 -5.84
CA ILE A 114 -21.61 7.97 -6.31
C ILE A 114 -21.55 7.52 -7.77
N ASP A 115 -21.47 8.51 -8.67
CA ASP A 115 -21.44 8.27 -10.11
C ASP A 115 -20.12 7.60 -10.53
N LEU A 116 -20.22 6.57 -11.36
CA LEU A 116 -19.10 5.87 -11.99
C LEU A 116 -18.66 6.68 -13.22
N GLY A 117 -17.90 7.73 -12.97
CA GLY A 117 -17.39 8.62 -14.01
C GLY A 117 -16.85 9.92 -13.44
N THR A 118 -16.95 10.99 -14.22
CA THR A 118 -16.54 12.34 -13.79
C THR A 118 -17.69 13.33 -14.02
N CYS A 119 -18.02 14.09 -12.99
CA CYS A 119 -19.00 15.17 -13.06
C CYS A 119 -18.30 16.53 -12.96
N SER A 120 -18.65 17.44 -13.88
CA SER A 120 -18.18 18.83 -13.84
C SER A 120 -19.36 19.76 -14.10
N SER A 121 -19.55 20.73 -13.20
CA SER A 121 -20.63 21.73 -13.29
C SER A 121 -22.03 21.13 -13.55
N GLY A 122 -22.36 20.02 -12.87
CA GLY A 122 -23.67 19.35 -12.98
C GLY A 122 -23.86 18.47 -14.22
N LYS A 123 -22.85 18.32 -15.07
CA LYS A 123 -22.85 17.37 -16.19
C LYS A 123 -21.90 16.22 -15.90
N CYS A 124 -22.43 15.00 -15.91
CA CYS A 124 -21.65 13.80 -15.68
C CYS A 124 -21.34 13.08 -17.00
N LYS A 125 -20.07 12.75 -17.19
CA LYS A 125 -19.62 11.78 -18.18
C LYS A 125 -19.38 10.47 -17.46
N TYR A 126 -20.21 9.49 -17.75
CA TYR A 126 -20.12 8.15 -17.18
C TYR A 126 -19.05 7.33 -17.90
N ASP A 127 -18.35 6.50 -17.14
CA ASP A 127 -17.38 5.56 -17.66
C ASP A 127 -18.11 4.34 -18.26
N GLU A 128 -17.63 3.85 -19.40
CA GLU A 128 -18.17 2.68 -20.09
C GLU A 128 -17.45 1.40 -19.66
N GLY A 129 -18.05 0.24 -19.92
CA GLY A 129 -17.38 -1.07 -19.75
C GLY A 129 -17.10 -1.44 -18.29
N VAL A 130 -17.83 -0.86 -17.34
CA VAL A 130 -17.74 -1.26 -15.94
C VAL A 130 -18.51 -2.58 -15.77
N GLU A 131 -17.82 -3.63 -15.34
CA GLU A 131 -18.42 -4.96 -15.11
C GLU A 131 -18.61 -5.27 -13.63
N SER A 132 -17.72 -4.74 -12.79
CA SER A 132 -17.80 -4.89 -11.34
C SER A 132 -17.31 -3.63 -10.64
N VAL A 133 -17.80 -3.43 -9.42
CA VAL A 133 -17.42 -2.34 -8.53
C VAL A 133 -17.14 -2.90 -7.15
N LYS A 134 -16.00 -2.55 -6.57
CA LYS A 134 -15.60 -2.93 -5.22
C LYS A 134 -15.80 -1.77 -4.26
N LEU A 135 -16.24 -2.09 -3.05
CA LEU A 135 -16.33 -1.18 -1.92
C LEU A 135 -15.40 -1.69 -0.84
N PHE A 136 -14.51 -0.82 -0.36
CA PHE A 136 -13.71 -1.02 0.83
C PHE A 136 -14.10 0.04 1.87
N LEU A 137 -14.36 -0.39 3.09
CA LEU A 137 -14.65 0.47 4.22
C LEU A 137 -13.58 0.28 5.29
N LYS A 138 -13.06 1.38 5.82
CA LYS A 138 -12.32 1.42 7.07
C LYS A 138 -13.17 2.10 8.12
N ILE A 139 -13.51 1.37 9.16
CA ILE A 139 -14.47 1.75 10.19
C ILE A 139 -13.72 2.02 11.49
N ALA A 140 -13.77 3.24 11.98
CA ALA A 140 -13.33 3.58 13.32
C ALA A 140 -14.49 3.37 14.30
N LYS A 141 -14.23 2.66 15.41
CA LYS A 141 -15.23 2.40 16.45
C LYS A 141 -14.94 3.16 17.73
N ASN A 142 -15.96 3.24 18.59
CA ASN A 142 -15.90 3.90 19.90
C ASN A 142 -14.85 3.27 20.86
N ASP A 143 -14.42 2.04 20.59
CA ASP A 143 -13.36 1.35 21.35
C ASP A 143 -11.93 1.78 20.93
N GLY A 144 -11.82 2.71 19.97
CA GLY A 144 -10.56 3.23 19.44
C GLY A 144 -9.89 2.33 18.40
N LYS A 145 -10.54 1.24 17.98
CA LYS A 145 -10.01 0.33 16.96
C LYS A 145 -10.55 0.64 15.57
N ASN A 146 -9.77 0.24 14.57
CA ASN A 146 -10.17 0.26 13.17
C ASN A 146 -10.50 -1.14 12.70
N TYR A 147 -11.49 -1.24 11.82
CA TYR A 147 -11.92 -2.47 11.18
C TYR A 147 -12.01 -2.27 9.67
N SER A 148 -11.78 -3.32 8.88
CA SER A 148 -12.01 -3.31 7.44
C SER A 148 -13.27 -4.08 7.06
N VAL A 149 -13.97 -3.64 6.03
CA VAL A 149 -15.06 -4.39 5.39
C VAL A 149 -14.95 -4.24 3.89
N GLU A 150 -15.10 -5.34 3.17
CA GLU A 150 -15.12 -5.35 1.71
C GLU A 150 -16.44 -5.93 1.19
N ASP A 151 -16.94 -5.35 0.11
CA ASP A 151 -18.08 -5.87 -0.65
C ASP A 151 -17.90 -5.57 -2.15
N SER A 152 -18.64 -6.27 -3.00
CA SER A 152 -18.55 -6.06 -4.45
C SER A 152 -19.89 -6.29 -5.15
N LEU A 153 -20.09 -5.52 -6.21
CA LEU A 153 -21.21 -5.65 -7.13
C LEU A 153 -20.71 -6.10 -8.49
N ASN A 154 -21.47 -6.99 -9.11
CA ASN A 154 -21.29 -7.40 -10.51
C ASN A 154 -22.52 -6.96 -11.30
N PHE A 155 -22.31 -6.46 -12.52
CA PHE A 155 -23.33 -5.87 -13.38
C PHE A 155 -23.82 -6.84 -14.45
#